data_AF-A0A7S3MJF9-F1
#
_entry.id   AF-A0A7S3MJF9-F1
#
_cell.length_a   1.000
_cell.length_b   1.000
_cell.length_c   1.000
_cell.angle_alpha   90.00
_cell.angle_beta   90.00
_cell.angle_gamma   90.00
#
_symmetry.space_group_name_H-M   'P 1'
#
loop_
_entity.id
_entity.type
_entity.pdbx_description
1 polymer ?
#
loop_
_entity_poly.entity_id
_entity_poly.type
_entity_poly.pdbx_seq_one_letter_code
_entity_poly.pdbx_strand_id
1 'polypeptide(L)'
;MAKKYHPDFQFDQSEKAKSEAEFHFKKIQKAYEVLSNPISRQAYDIDNQLNTGQTVDSKTYEDSTSKSNYVFVRQQTDFYHTKWSNYEKPDWYHPYNGRDFRSEYLYTRRSDDLAMALPPHVLIAVDFFDRYRPYIYLVLFGFSQLYAAYKYWLAKRVEKQEMEVLQSSFALEGQGDATASLLSMAASFSEEGEDGDVIEMSPEAAEAIKKQMEMYIKERQSLYSDALDAKVLQEQ
;
A
#
# COMPACT_ATOMS: atom_id res chain seq x y z
N MET A 1 24.34 36.02 -40.11
CA MET A 1 24.80 37.02 -39.10
C MET A 1 26.20 36.70 -38.57
N ALA A 2 26.46 35.50 -38.02
CA ALA A 2 27.76 35.14 -37.45
C ALA A 2 28.96 35.31 -38.43
N LYS A 3 28.83 34.91 -39.70
CA LYS A 3 29.87 35.09 -40.73
C LYS A 3 30.25 36.56 -40.98
N LYS A 4 29.35 37.52 -40.75
CA LYS A 4 29.60 38.95 -41.00
C LYS A 4 30.50 39.58 -39.92
N TYR A 5 30.42 39.07 -38.69
CA TYR A 5 31.10 39.63 -37.52
C TYR A 5 32.21 38.73 -36.97
N HIS A 6 32.55 37.64 -37.67
CA HIS A 6 33.61 36.72 -37.22
C HIS A 6 34.98 37.43 -37.24
N PRO A 7 35.83 37.24 -36.22
CA PRO A 7 37.14 37.90 -36.13
C PRO A 7 38.02 37.66 -37.37
N ASP A 8 37.96 36.46 -37.96
CA ASP A 8 38.68 36.10 -39.19
C ASP A 8 38.24 36.85 -40.45
N PHE A 9 37.19 37.67 -40.42
CA PHE A 9 36.82 38.51 -41.57
C PHE A 9 37.08 40.01 -41.32
N GLN A 10 37.70 40.37 -40.19
CA GLN A 10 37.92 41.77 -39.81
C GLN A 10 39.37 42.25 -39.97
N PHE A 11 40.23 41.53 -40.69
CA PHE A 11 41.68 41.81 -40.73
C PHE A 11 42.05 43.23 -41.20
N ASP A 12 41.34 43.78 -42.18
CA ASP A 12 41.65 45.08 -42.81
C ASP A 12 40.92 46.28 -42.17
N GLN A 13 40.19 46.08 -41.07
CA GLN A 13 39.42 47.14 -40.43
C GLN A 13 40.20 47.86 -39.31
N SER A 14 39.80 49.10 -39.01
CA SER A 14 40.33 49.87 -37.89
C SER A 14 40.10 49.15 -36.55
N GLU A 15 40.96 49.38 -35.56
CA GLU A 15 40.84 48.73 -34.25
C GLU A 15 39.46 48.96 -33.59
N LYS A 16 38.86 50.13 -33.82
CA LYS A 16 37.49 50.44 -33.35
C LYS A 16 36.43 49.57 -34.01
N ALA A 17 36.55 49.33 -35.32
CA ALA A 17 35.60 48.49 -36.03
C ALA A 17 35.77 46.99 -35.69
N LYS A 18 37.01 46.56 -35.40
CA LYS A 18 37.31 45.21 -34.87
C LYS A 18 36.66 44.97 -33.51
N SER A 19 36.75 45.92 -32.59
CA SER A 19 36.16 45.79 -31.25
C SER A 19 34.62 45.82 -31.28
N GLU A 20 34.03 46.65 -32.13
CA GLU A 20 32.58 46.64 -32.38
C GLU A 20 32.11 45.31 -32.99
N ALA A 21 32.85 44.77 -33.95
CA ALA A 21 32.54 43.48 -34.55
C ALA A 21 32.62 42.34 -33.53
N GLU A 22 33.63 42.34 -32.66
CA GLU A 22 33.76 41.36 -31.57
C GLU A 22 32.58 41.45 -30.58
N PHE A 23 32.17 42.67 -30.21
CA PHE A 23 31.00 42.90 -29.36
C PHE A 23 29.72 42.32 -30.00
N HIS A 24 29.51 42.58 -31.28
CA HIS A 24 28.37 42.04 -32.02
C HIS A 24 28.41 40.52 -32.16
N PHE A 25 29.60 39.94 -32.37
CA PHE A 25 29.78 38.49 -32.45
C PHE A 25 29.40 37.81 -31.14
N LYS A 26 29.90 38.32 -29.99
CA LYS A 26 29.54 37.82 -28.65
C LYS A 26 28.03 37.90 -28.40
N LYS A 27 27.39 38.99 -28.83
CA LYS A 27 25.93 39.14 -28.70
C LYS A 27 25.17 38.11 -29.54
N ILE A 28 25.62 37.85 -30.77
CA ILE A 28 25.02 36.83 -31.64
C ILE A 28 25.20 35.43 -31.06
N GLN A 29 26.39 35.11 -30.55
CA GLN A 29 26.66 33.82 -29.91
C GLN A 29 25.77 33.61 -28.69
N LYS A 30 25.69 34.59 -27.79
CA LYS A 30 24.80 34.54 -26.62
C LYS A 30 23.33 34.40 -27.02
N ALA A 31 22.89 35.10 -28.06
CA ALA A 31 21.53 34.95 -28.57
C ALA A 31 21.27 33.54 -29.11
N TYR A 32 22.25 32.93 -29.79
CA TYR A 32 22.15 31.56 -30.27
C TYR A 32 22.09 30.56 -29.10
N GLU A 33 22.95 30.70 -28.09
CA GLU A 33 22.92 29.85 -26.88
C GLU A 33 21.57 29.91 -26.16
N VAL A 34 20.97 31.10 -26.07
CA VAL A 34 19.66 31.29 -25.44
C VAL A 34 18.53 30.75 -26.30
N LEU A 35 18.52 31.01 -27.62
CA LEU A 35 17.41 30.64 -28.50
C LEU A 35 17.47 29.19 -29.00
N SER A 36 18.65 28.56 -29.00
CA SER A 36 18.84 27.17 -29.42
C SER A 36 18.37 26.16 -28.38
N ASN A 37 18.42 26.54 -27.09
CA ASN A 37 17.89 25.71 -26.02
C ASN A 37 16.42 26.11 -25.72
N PRO A 38 15.45 25.19 -25.82
CA PRO A 38 14.04 25.52 -25.63
C PRO A 38 13.72 26.08 -24.25
N ILE A 39 14.44 25.63 -23.21
CA ILE A 39 14.26 26.08 -21.83
C ILE A 39 14.77 27.52 -21.66
N SER A 40 15.96 27.80 -22.19
CA SER A 40 16.55 29.14 -22.13
C SER A 40 15.72 30.15 -22.93
N ARG A 41 15.18 29.73 -24.07
CA ARG A 41 14.27 30.53 -24.89
C ARG A 41 12.99 30.88 -24.15
N GLN A 42 12.36 29.90 -23.50
CA GLN A 42 11.16 30.13 -22.69
C GLN A 42 11.42 31.14 -21.57
N ALA A 43 12.57 31.02 -20.87
CA ALA A 43 12.93 31.97 -19.82
C ALA A 43 13.11 33.40 -20.36
N TYR A 44 13.70 33.55 -21.55
CA TYR A 44 13.85 34.84 -22.23
C TYR A 44 12.50 35.44 -22.64
N ASP A 45 11.60 34.62 -23.18
CA ASP A 45 10.28 35.06 -23.60
C ASP A 45 9.43 35.51 -22.40
N ILE A 46 9.52 34.81 -21.26
CA ILE A 46 8.88 35.20 -20.00
C ILE A 46 9.44 36.53 -19.48
N ASP A 47 10.76 36.71 -19.45
CA ASP A 47 11.39 37.94 -18.95
C ASP A 47 10.99 39.17 -19.79
N ASN A 48 10.89 39.00 -21.11
CA ASN A 48 10.39 40.06 -21.99
C ASN A 48 8.90 40.39 -21.76
N GLN A 49 8.07 39.38 -21.52
CA GLN A 49 6.64 39.56 -21.22
C GLN A 49 6.41 40.24 -19.86
N LEU A 50 7.18 39.86 -18.83
CA LEU A 50 7.13 40.48 -17.51
C LEU A 50 7.51 41.97 -17.57
N ASN A 51 8.53 42.33 -18.35
CA ASN A 51 8.94 43.72 -18.53
C ASN A 51 7.94 44.56 -19.35
N THR A 52 7.05 43.93 -20.14
CA THR A 52 6.01 44.63 -20.90
C THR A 52 4.68 44.76 -20.15
N GLY A 53 4.60 44.27 -18.91
CA GLY A 53 3.43 44.44 -18.03
C GLY A 53 2.22 43.60 -18.44
N GLN A 54 2.37 42.64 -19.36
CA GLN A 54 1.31 41.67 -19.64
C GLN A 54 1.33 40.57 -18.57
N THR A 55 0.20 40.39 -17.89
CA THR A 55 0.01 39.32 -16.90
C THR A 55 0.05 37.97 -17.61
N VAL A 56 1.09 37.18 -17.33
CA VAL A 56 1.25 35.84 -17.89
C VAL A 56 0.34 34.89 -17.10
N ASP A 57 -0.87 34.66 -17.60
CA ASP A 57 -1.64 33.46 -17.21
C ASP A 57 -0.74 32.25 -17.39
N SER A 58 -0.79 31.29 -16.45
CA SER A 58 0.06 30.09 -16.39
C SER A 58 -0.12 29.18 -17.60
N LYS A 59 0.32 29.62 -18.77
CA LYS A 59 0.19 28.90 -20.02
C LYS A 59 1.36 27.94 -20.12
N THR A 60 1.02 26.66 -20.05
CA THR A 60 1.86 25.55 -20.52
C THR A 60 2.54 25.96 -21.82
N TYR A 61 3.86 26.06 -21.80
CA TYR A 61 4.62 26.43 -22.98
C TYR A 61 4.83 25.15 -23.81
N GLU A 62 4.10 25.05 -24.92
CA GLU A 62 4.31 23.98 -25.90
C GLU A 62 5.44 24.40 -26.84
N ASP A 63 6.60 23.75 -26.70
CA ASP A 63 7.68 23.95 -27.64
C ASP A 63 7.42 23.16 -28.94
N SER A 64 7.14 23.90 -30.01
CA SER A 64 6.97 23.35 -31.37
C SER A 64 8.18 22.56 -31.89
N THR A 65 9.38 22.74 -31.31
CA THR A 65 10.61 22.07 -31.74
C THR A 65 10.91 20.76 -31.01
N SER A 66 10.59 20.66 -29.72
CA SER A 66 10.92 19.47 -28.91
C SER A 66 9.73 18.60 -28.49
N LYS A 67 8.47 18.96 -28.85
CA LYS A 67 7.23 18.25 -28.46
C LYS A 67 7.11 17.98 -26.95
N SER A 68 7.92 18.63 -26.11
CA SER A 68 7.92 18.43 -24.67
C SER A 68 7.25 19.63 -24.00
N ASN A 69 6.33 19.32 -23.08
CA ASN A 69 5.60 20.34 -22.34
C ASN A 69 6.37 20.69 -21.07
N TYR A 70 6.88 21.92 -20.99
CA TYR A 70 7.65 22.40 -19.85
C TYR A 70 6.76 23.28 -18.96
N VAL A 71 6.51 22.81 -17.73
CA VAL A 71 5.79 23.57 -16.70
C VAL A 71 6.80 24.10 -15.67
N PHE A 72 6.95 25.42 -15.62
CA PHE A 72 7.69 26.13 -14.57
C PHE A 72 6.72 26.83 -13.63
N VAL A 73 6.85 26.57 -12.33
CA VAL A 73 6.27 27.41 -11.27
C VAL A 73 7.45 28.11 -10.60
N ARG A 74 7.81 29.33 -11.04
CA ARG A 74 8.70 30.16 -10.23
C ARG A 74 7.88 30.68 -9.06
N GLN A 75 8.19 30.25 -7.84
CA GLN A 75 7.70 30.97 -6.66
C GLN A 75 8.36 32.36 -6.68
N GLN A 76 7.56 33.42 -6.51
CA GLN A 76 8.04 34.81 -6.53
C GLN A 76 9.21 35.07 -5.55
N THR A 77 9.37 34.22 -4.54
CA THR A 77 10.43 34.28 -3.51
C THR A 77 11.84 34.13 -4.09
N ASP A 78 12.08 33.20 -5.02
CA ASP A 78 13.39 32.99 -5.65
C ASP A 78 13.84 34.18 -6.52
N PHE A 79 12.88 34.98 -6.99
CA PHE A 79 13.11 36.17 -7.81
C PHE A 79 13.67 37.33 -6.96
N TYR A 80 13.15 37.55 -5.76
CA TYR A 80 13.59 38.67 -4.92
C TYR A 80 14.98 38.44 -4.29
N HIS A 81 15.35 37.19 -3.99
CA HIS A 81 16.67 36.85 -3.43
C HIS A 81 17.83 37.01 -4.43
N THR A 82 17.60 36.81 -5.73
CA THR A 82 18.67 36.94 -6.72
C THR A 82 18.88 38.37 -7.21
N LYS A 83 17.83 39.18 -7.25
CA LYS A 83 17.90 40.57 -7.75
C LYS A 83 18.44 41.57 -6.74
N TRP A 84 18.15 41.40 -5.44
CA TRP A 84 18.35 42.48 -4.45
C TRP A 84 19.33 42.17 -3.32
N SER A 85 19.68 40.91 -3.05
CA SER A 85 20.58 40.56 -1.93
C SER A 85 22.02 40.23 -2.33
N ASN A 86 22.44 40.50 -3.57
CA ASN A 86 23.75 40.05 -4.11
C ASN A 86 24.07 38.58 -3.76
N TYR A 87 23.03 37.77 -3.61
CA TYR A 87 23.18 36.39 -3.19
C TYR A 87 23.67 35.61 -4.40
N GLU A 88 24.98 35.39 -4.44
CA GLU A 88 25.60 34.48 -5.39
C GLU A 88 25.18 33.08 -4.97
N LYS A 89 24.37 32.44 -5.83
CA LYS A 89 23.94 31.08 -5.56
C LYS A 89 25.20 30.22 -5.48
N PRO A 90 25.39 29.42 -4.40
CA PRO A 90 26.59 28.62 -4.27
C PRO A 90 26.68 27.61 -5.43
N ASP A 91 27.89 27.22 -5.84
CA ASP A 91 28.12 26.39 -7.03
C ASP A 91 27.38 25.03 -7.01
N TRP A 92 27.02 24.55 -5.82
CA TRP A 92 26.20 23.34 -5.65
C TRP A 92 24.69 23.57 -5.83
N TYR A 93 24.24 24.81 -6.00
CA TYR A 93 22.86 25.14 -6.32
C TYR A 93 22.63 24.92 -7.81
N HIS A 94 22.11 23.75 -8.16
CA HIS A 94 21.50 23.53 -9.46
C HIS A 94 20.02 23.92 -9.37
N PRO A 95 19.45 24.66 -10.35
CA PRO A 95 18.00 24.93 -10.39
C PRO A 95 17.14 23.64 -10.46
N TYR A 96 17.78 22.47 -10.58
CA TYR A 96 17.19 21.15 -10.60
C TYR A 96 17.61 20.24 -9.43
N ASN A 97 18.34 20.75 -8.42
CA ASN A 97 18.72 19.95 -7.24
C ASN A 97 17.54 19.62 -6.30
N GLY A 98 16.32 20.03 -6.66
CA GLY A 98 15.07 19.53 -6.08
C GLY A 98 14.31 18.54 -6.98
N ARG A 99 14.87 18.09 -8.11
CA ARG A 99 14.23 17.17 -9.08
C ARG A 99 15.10 15.97 -9.49
N ASP A 100 16.18 15.70 -8.76
CA ASP A 100 16.75 14.36 -8.80
C ASP A 100 15.77 13.45 -8.04
N PHE A 101 15.31 12.33 -8.60
CA PHE A 101 14.35 11.44 -7.92
C PHE A 101 14.82 11.03 -6.50
N ARG A 102 16.14 11.11 -6.26
CA ARG A 102 16.78 10.94 -4.95
C ARG A 102 16.63 12.14 -4.01
N SER A 103 16.69 13.35 -4.53
CA SER A 103 16.47 14.60 -3.80
C SER A 103 14.99 14.84 -3.51
N GLU A 104 14.09 14.36 -4.37
CA GLU A 104 12.65 14.33 -4.10
C GLU A 104 12.34 13.41 -2.91
N TYR A 105 13.08 12.33 -2.67
CA TYR A 105 12.86 11.51 -1.46
C TYR A 105 13.10 12.28 -0.15
N LEU A 106 13.90 13.36 -0.17
CA LEU A 106 14.15 14.21 1.00
C LEU A 106 13.10 15.32 1.18
N TYR A 107 12.43 15.76 0.10
CA TYR A 107 11.49 16.88 0.12
C TYR A 107 10.04 16.55 -0.27
N THR A 108 9.80 15.35 -0.80
CA THR A 108 8.47 14.80 -1.11
C THR A 108 8.12 13.69 -0.12
N ARG A 109 8.38 13.90 1.18
CA ARG A 109 7.45 13.35 2.16
C ARG A 109 6.14 14.10 1.90
N ARG A 110 5.34 13.45 1.08
CA ARG A 110 4.08 13.84 0.42
C ARG A 110 2.97 14.11 1.43
N SER A 111 3.25 14.91 2.47
CA SER A 111 2.28 15.35 3.46
C SER A 111 1.60 16.64 3.03
N ASP A 112 2.23 17.50 2.26
CA ASP A 112 1.76 18.89 2.16
C ASP A 112 0.54 19.06 1.23
N ASP A 113 0.47 18.29 0.14
CA ASP A 113 -0.70 18.30 -0.76
C ASP A 113 -1.93 17.64 -0.10
N LEU A 114 -1.74 16.70 0.83
CA LEU A 114 -2.82 16.10 1.63
C LEU A 114 -3.12 16.91 2.90
N ALA A 115 -2.12 17.60 3.47
CA ALA A 115 -2.23 18.43 4.66
C ALA A 115 -2.97 19.74 4.41
N MET A 116 -3.03 20.22 3.16
CA MET A 116 -3.94 21.32 2.80
C MET A 116 -5.42 20.92 2.87
N ALA A 117 -5.75 19.64 2.75
CA ALA A 117 -7.15 19.17 2.75
C ALA A 117 -7.62 18.59 4.09
N LEU A 118 -6.69 18.15 4.94
CA LEU A 118 -7.02 17.47 6.20
C LEU A 118 -7.06 18.43 7.39
N PRO A 119 -8.05 18.31 8.29
CA PRO A 119 -8.08 19.08 9.53
C PRO A 119 -6.83 18.84 10.40
N PRO A 120 -6.39 19.83 11.20
CA PRO A 120 -5.15 19.74 11.98
C PRO A 120 -5.14 18.60 13.00
N HIS A 121 -6.31 18.20 13.53
CA HIS A 121 -6.41 17.08 14.46
C HIS A 121 -6.11 15.72 13.79
N VAL A 122 -6.44 15.58 12.49
CA VAL A 122 -6.15 14.36 11.72
C VAL A 122 -4.65 14.25 11.50
N LEU A 123 -3.97 15.36 11.20
CA LEU A 123 -2.52 15.38 11.01
C LEU A 123 -1.77 14.96 12.28
N ILE A 124 -2.19 15.46 13.45
CA ILE A 124 -1.63 15.04 14.75
C ILE A 124 -1.81 13.53 14.96
N ALA A 125 -2.98 12.99 14.61
CA ALA A 125 -3.23 11.56 14.71
C ALA A 125 -2.35 10.76 13.75
N VAL A 126 -2.23 11.17 12.49
CA VAL A 126 -1.37 10.51 11.48
C VAL A 126 0.08 10.51 11.93
N ASP A 127 0.61 11.65 12.40
CA ASP A 127 1.97 11.75 12.91
C ASP A 127 2.19 10.85 14.14
N PHE A 128 1.19 10.73 15.00
CA PHE A 128 1.21 9.79 16.12
C PHE A 128 1.28 8.34 15.62
N PHE A 129 0.43 7.94 14.67
CA PHE A 129 0.44 6.60 14.08
C PHE A 129 1.76 6.29 13.38
N ASP A 130 2.33 7.25 12.65
CA ASP A 130 3.63 7.09 11.98
C ASP A 130 4.77 6.94 12.99
N ARG A 131 4.77 7.76 14.06
CA ARG A 131 5.79 7.70 15.11
C ARG A 131 5.75 6.38 15.88
N TYR A 132 4.55 5.87 16.16
CA TYR A 132 4.37 4.65 16.95
C TYR A 132 4.09 3.39 16.10
N ARG A 133 4.26 3.48 14.78
CA ARG A 133 4.05 2.37 13.84
C ARG A 133 4.66 1.03 14.27
N PRO A 134 5.94 0.94 14.70
CA PRO A 134 6.50 -0.35 15.11
C PRO A 134 5.83 -0.90 16.38
N TYR A 135 5.45 -0.05 17.33
CA TYR A 135 4.78 -0.46 18.57
C TYR A 135 3.36 -0.96 18.31
N ILE A 136 2.63 -0.31 17.40
CA ILE A 136 1.29 -0.75 16.99
C ILE A 136 1.34 -2.16 16.40
N TYR A 137 2.32 -2.44 15.52
CA TYR A 137 2.50 -3.78 14.99
C TYR A 137 2.84 -4.81 16.07
N LEU A 138 3.68 -4.44 17.05
CA LEU A 138 4.01 -5.32 18.18
C LEU A 138 2.77 -5.64 19.02
N VAL A 139 1.94 -4.64 19.31
CA VAL A 139 0.68 -4.81 20.06
C VAL A 139 -0.29 -5.71 19.29
N LEU A 140 -0.50 -5.47 18.00
CA LEU A 140 -1.35 -6.30 17.15
C LEU A 140 -0.83 -7.75 17.06
N PHE A 141 0.48 -7.93 16.93
CA PHE A 141 1.11 -9.24 16.96
C PHE A 141 0.87 -9.94 18.31
N GLY A 142 1.05 -9.23 19.43
CA GLY A 142 0.75 -9.74 20.77
C GLY A 142 -0.70 -10.20 20.92
N PHE A 143 -1.67 -9.41 20.45
CA PHE A 143 -3.08 -9.79 20.44
C PHE A 143 -3.34 -11.03 19.57
N SER A 144 -2.71 -11.13 18.40
CA SER A 144 -2.81 -12.32 17.55
C SER A 144 -2.32 -13.58 18.25
N GLN A 145 -1.19 -13.50 18.97
CA GLN A 145 -0.63 -14.63 19.72
C GLN A 145 -1.53 -15.03 20.90
N LEU A 146 -2.04 -14.05 21.65
CA LEU A 146 -2.99 -14.29 22.74
C LEU A 146 -4.29 -14.94 22.24
N TYR A 147 -4.80 -14.50 21.11
CA TYR A 147 -5.99 -15.09 20.49
C TYR A 147 -5.75 -16.55 20.06
N ALA A 148 -4.60 -16.85 19.46
CA ALA A 148 -4.22 -18.22 19.10
C ALA A 148 -4.09 -19.11 20.34
N ALA A 149 -3.42 -18.62 21.40
CA ALA A 149 -3.30 -19.34 22.67
C ALA A 149 -4.67 -19.61 23.33
N TYR A 150 -5.59 -18.63 23.28
CA TYR A 150 -6.96 -18.78 23.77
C TYR A 150 -7.73 -19.88 23.02
N LYS A 151 -7.66 -19.88 21.67
CA LYS A 151 -8.27 -20.92 20.84
C LYS A 151 -7.71 -22.32 21.16
N TYR A 152 -6.40 -22.42 21.31
CA TYR A 152 -5.74 -23.68 21.68
C TYR A 152 -6.19 -24.18 23.07
N TRP A 153 -6.28 -23.28 24.05
CA TRP A 153 -6.78 -23.62 25.38
C TRP A 153 -8.23 -24.11 25.34
N LEU A 154 -9.09 -23.47 24.54
CA LEU A 154 -10.48 -23.86 24.38
C LEU A 154 -10.60 -25.26 23.76
N ALA A 155 -9.81 -25.54 22.72
CA ALA A 155 -9.76 -26.86 22.08
C ALA A 155 -9.34 -27.95 23.07
N LYS A 156 -8.29 -27.70 23.86
CA LYS A 156 -7.81 -28.63 24.89
C LYS A 156 -8.84 -28.88 26.00
N ARG A 157 -9.66 -27.87 26.32
CA ARG A 157 -10.76 -28.03 27.29
C ARG A 157 -11.87 -28.92 26.75
N VAL A 158 -12.23 -28.76 25.48
CA VAL A 158 -13.21 -29.60 24.80
C VAL A 158 -12.72 -31.04 24.75
N GLU A 159 -11.47 -31.27 24.31
CA GLU A 159 -10.85 -32.60 24.29
C GLU A 159 -10.88 -33.27 25.66
N LYS A 160 -10.58 -32.52 26.73
CA LYS A 160 -10.65 -33.06 28.10
C LYS A 160 -12.08 -33.48 28.47
N GLN A 161 -13.09 -32.68 28.13
CA GLN A 161 -14.48 -33.01 28.40
C GLN A 161 -14.94 -34.23 27.58
N GLU A 162 -14.52 -34.33 26.32
CA GLU A 162 -14.78 -35.50 25.48
C GLU A 162 -14.16 -36.78 26.06
N MET A 163 -12.92 -36.69 26.57
CA MET A 163 -12.26 -37.82 27.23
C MET A 163 -12.92 -38.22 28.55
N GLU A 164 -13.39 -37.25 29.36
CA GLU A 164 -14.15 -37.52 30.58
C GLU A 164 -15.50 -38.21 30.27
N VAL A 165 -16.21 -37.75 29.22
CA VAL A 165 -17.44 -38.39 28.73
C VAL A 165 -17.16 -39.80 28.21
N LEU A 166 -16.12 -40.00 27.41
CA LEU A 166 -15.74 -41.34 26.94
C LEU A 166 -15.39 -42.27 28.11
N GLN A 167 -14.57 -41.82 29.07
CA GLN A 167 -14.22 -42.63 30.24
C GLN A 167 -15.44 -43.00 31.09
N SER A 168 -16.35 -42.05 31.34
CA SER A 168 -17.60 -42.35 32.05
C SER A 168 -18.48 -43.34 31.29
N SER A 169 -18.55 -43.25 29.96
CA SER A 169 -19.28 -44.22 29.14
C SER A 169 -18.66 -45.63 29.19
N PHE A 170 -17.33 -45.75 29.14
CA PHE A 170 -16.64 -47.03 29.28
C PHE A 170 -16.69 -47.59 30.72
N ALA A 171 -16.70 -46.73 31.74
CA ALA A 171 -16.84 -47.16 33.13
C ALA A 171 -18.23 -47.77 33.40
N LEU A 172 -19.27 -47.23 32.75
CA LEU A 172 -20.62 -47.81 32.73
C LEU A 172 -20.65 -49.14 31.95
N GLU A 173 -19.87 -49.27 30.89
CA GLU A 173 -19.77 -50.49 30.07
C GLU A 173 -19.07 -51.66 30.80
N GLY A 174 -18.10 -51.36 31.68
CA GLY A 174 -17.47 -52.36 32.55
C GLY A 174 -18.41 -52.95 33.61
N GLN A 175 -19.59 -52.37 33.79
CA GLN A 175 -20.62 -52.81 34.73
C GLN A 175 -21.77 -53.54 34.01
N GLY A 176 -21.48 -54.41 33.02
CA GLY A 176 -22.37 -55.47 32.52
C GLY A 176 -23.71 -55.08 31.85
N ASP A 177 -24.18 -53.85 32.00
CA ASP A 177 -25.55 -53.42 31.65
C ASP A 177 -25.61 -52.48 30.43
N ALA A 178 -24.48 -52.09 29.83
CA ALA A 178 -24.47 -51.11 28.73
C ALA A 178 -24.85 -51.69 27.36
N THR A 179 -24.55 -52.97 27.10
CA THR A 179 -25.13 -53.67 25.95
C THR A 179 -26.62 -53.90 26.14
N ALA A 180 -27.09 -53.97 27.38
CA ALA A 180 -28.52 -53.97 27.68
C ALA A 180 -29.13 -52.56 27.55
N SER A 181 -28.41 -51.45 27.81
CA SER A 181 -28.99 -50.10 27.80
C SER A 181 -29.10 -49.44 26.43
N LEU A 182 -28.12 -49.64 25.53
CA LEU A 182 -28.23 -49.17 24.14
C LEU A 182 -29.23 -50.01 23.34
N LEU A 183 -29.27 -51.31 23.63
CA LEU A 183 -30.20 -52.25 23.01
C LEU A 183 -31.59 -52.15 23.65
N SER A 184 -31.72 -51.75 24.92
CA SER A 184 -33.02 -51.38 25.53
C SER A 184 -33.49 -49.99 25.12
N MET A 185 -32.61 -49.01 24.88
CA MET A 185 -33.01 -47.75 24.24
C MET A 185 -33.53 -48.03 22.83
N ALA A 186 -32.80 -48.81 22.02
CA ALA A 186 -33.25 -49.20 20.69
C ALA A 186 -34.52 -50.06 20.72
N ALA A 187 -34.68 -50.95 21.71
CA ALA A 187 -35.87 -51.78 21.87
C ALA A 187 -37.08 -50.99 22.40
N SER A 188 -36.87 -49.97 23.23
CA SER A 188 -37.94 -49.07 23.71
C SER A 188 -38.55 -48.20 22.61
N PHE A 189 -37.88 -48.10 21.45
CA PHE A 189 -38.46 -47.50 20.24
C PHE A 189 -39.19 -48.52 19.36
N SER A 190 -39.21 -49.81 19.73
CA SER A 190 -39.74 -50.90 18.90
C SER A 190 -40.88 -51.72 19.52
N GLU A 191 -41.16 -51.57 20.82
CA GLU A 191 -42.28 -52.25 21.47
C GLU A 191 -43.51 -51.33 21.53
N GLU A 192 -44.58 -51.73 20.84
CA GLU A 192 -45.95 -51.26 21.02
C GLU A 192 -46.41 -51.61 22.45
N GLY A 193 -46.04 -50.77 23.42
CA GLY A 193 -46.46 -50.90 24.81
C GLY A 193 -47.64 -49.99 25.11
N GLU A 194 -48.83 -50.58 25.25
CA GLU A 194 -49.98 -49.96 25.93
C GLU A 194 -49.55 -49.51 27.34
N ASP A 195 -49.86 -48.26 27.67
CA ASP A 195 -49.77 -47.63 29.00
C ASP A 195 -48.40 -47.11 29.48
N GLY A 196 -48.07 -45.89 29.04
CA GLY A 196 -47.40 -44.91 29.89
C GLY A 196 -46.53 -43.88 29.15
N ASP A 197 -47.09 -42.70 28.83
CA ASP A 197 -46.40 -41.45 28.42
C ASP A 197 -45.07 -41.59 27.66
N VAL A 198 -44.99 -42.56 26.75
CA VAL A 198 -43.93 -42.63 25.74
C VAL A 198 -44.36 -41.71 24.61
N ILE A 199 -43.47 -40.80 24.22
CA ILE A 199 -43.69 -39.96 23.04
C ILE A 199 -43.73 -40.91 21.84
N GLU A 200 -44.93 -41.26 21.39
CA GLU A 200 -45.15 -42.04 20.18
C GLU A 200 -44.54 -41.27 19.00
N MET A 201 -43.32 -41.65 18.63
CA MET A 201 -42.73 -41.19 17.38
C MET A 201 -43.40 -41.98 16.26
N SER A 202 -43.86 -41.25 15.23
CA SER A 202 -44.28 -41.86 13.97
C SER A 202 -43.19 -42.84 13.49
N PRO A 203 -43.55 -44.02 12.96
CA PRO A 203 -42.57 -44.99 12.44
C PRO A 203 -41.65 -44.38 11.38
N GLU A 204 -42.13 -43.37 10.65
CA GLU A 204 -41.34 -42.61 9.68
C GLU A 204 -40.26 -41.74 10.35
N ALA A 205 -40.55 -41.18 11.54
CA ALA A 205 -39.59 -40.42 12.32
C ALA A 205 -38.51 -41.32 12.94
N ALA A 206 -38.89 -42.53 13.38
CA ALA A 206 -37.94 -43.53 13.90
C ALA A 206 -36.96 -44.00 12.80
N GLU A 207 -37.48 -44.29 11.59
CA GLU A 207 -36.63 -44.63 10.44
C GLU A 207 -35.72 -43.46 10.02
N ALA A 208 -36.22 -42.23 10.06
CA ALA A 208 -35.42 -41.04 9.75
C ALA A 208 -34.27 -40.85 10.74
N ILE A 209 -34.51 -41.03 12.04
CA ILE A 209 -33.48 -40.96 13.09
C ILE A 209 -32.46 -42.08 12.92
N LYS A 210 -32.92 -43.32 12.66
CA LYS A 210 -32.03 -44.46 12.40
C LYS A 210 -31.13 -44.20 11.20
N LYS A 211 -31.69 -43.69 10.11
CA LYS A 211 -30.93 -43.33 8.89
C LYS A 211 -29.95 -42.20 9.14
N GLN A 212 -30.31 -41.19 9.94
CA GLN A 212 -29.39 -40.13 10.34
C GLN A 212 -28.24 -40.66 11.20
N MET A 213 -28.52 -41.55 12.16
CA MET A 213 -27.48 -42.19 12.97
C MET A 213 -26.54 -43.05 12.10
N GLU A 214 -27.07 -43.83 11.16
CA GLU A 214 -26.25 -44.62 10.23
C GLU A 214 -25.37 -43.74 9.33
N MET A 215 -25.88 -42.61 8.83
CA MET A 215 -25.09 -41.64 8.07
C MET A 215 -23.99 -41.02 8.93
N TYR A 216 -24.30 -40.62 10.15
CA TYR A 216 -23.34 -40.05 11.09
C TYR A 216 -22.21 -41.04 11.43
N ILE A 217 -22.55 -42.31 11.64
CA ILE A 217 -21.57 -43.38 11.90
C ILE A 217 -20.65 -43.56 10.69
N LYS A 218 -21.20 -43.61 9.47
CA LYS A 218 -20.40 -43.75 8.23
C LYS A 218 -19.47 -42.57 8.01
N GLU A 219 -19.96 -41.34 8.19
CA GLU A 219 -19.16 -40.12 8.06
C GLU A 219 -17.99 -40.10 9.06
N ARG A 220 -18.25 -40.48 10.31
CA ARG A 220 -17.19 -40.61 11.32
C ARG A 220 -16.17 -41.68 10.95
N GLN A 221 -16.61 -42.85 10.48
CA GLN A 221 -15.71 -43.91 10.04
C GLN A 221 -14.79 -43.47 8.89
N SER A 222 -15.31 -42.71 7.92
CA SER A 222 -14.47 -42.16 6.84
C SER A 222 -13.46 -41.13 7.33
N LEU A 223 -13.82 -40.28 8.28
CA LEU A 223 -12.87 -39.32 8.84
C LEU A 223 -11.72 -40.00 9.60
N TYR A 224 -12.00 -41.12 10.27
CA TYR A 224 -10.97 -41.90 10.95
C TYR A 224 -10.06 -42.64 9.97
N SER A 225 -10.57 -43.19 8.86
CA SER A 225 -9.73 -43.80 7.83
C SER A 225 -8.80 -42.78 7.17
N ASP A 226 -9.33 -41.62 6.80
CA ASP A 226 -8.55 -40.58 6.13
C ASP A 226 -7.46 -40.01 7.05
N ALA A 227 -7.77 -39.85 8.34
CA ALA A 227 -6.80 -39.41 9.34
C ALA A 227 -5.71 -40.46 9.62
N LEU A 228 -6.04 -41.76 9.50
CA LEU A 228 -5.07 -42.85 9.64
C LEU A 228 -4.10 -42.87 8.44
N ASP A 229 -4.63 -42.77 7.23
CA ASP A 229 -3.84 -42.76 5.99
C ASP A 229 -2.92 -41.53 5.92
N ALA A 230 -3.40 -40.36 6.36
CA ALA A 230 -2.60 -39.14 6.45
C ALA A 230 -1.43 -39.25 7.44
N LYS A 231 -1.59 -40.01 8.54
CA LYS A 231 -0.51 -40.29 9.49
C LYS A 231 0.53 -41.26 8.91
N VAL A 232 0.09 -42.31 8.22
CA VAL A 232 0.99 -43.27 7.57
C VAL A 232 1.86 -42.59 6.51
N LEU A 233 1.31 -41.63 5.77
CA LEU A 233 2.05 -40.83 4.78
C LEU A 233 3.08 -39.85 5.39
N GLN A 234 2.92 -39.45 6.66
CA GLN A 234 3.90 -38.60 7.34
C GLN A 234 5.08 -39.37 7.95
N GLU A 235 4.94 -40.69 8.12
CA GLU A 235 5.96 -41.57 8.71
C GLU A 235 6.85 -42.27 7.65
N GLN A 236 6.59 -42.07 6.35
CA GLN A 236 7.42 -42.55 5.22
C GLN A 236 8.29 -41.42 4.64
#